data_AF-A0A7V2LUZ5-F1
#
_entry.id   AF-A0A7V2LUZ5-F1
#
_cell.length_a   1.000
_cell.length_b   1.000
_cell.length_c   1.000
_cell.angle_alpha   90.00
_cell.angle_beta   90.00
_cell.angle_gamma   90.00
#
_symmetry.space_group_name_H-M   'P 1'
#
loop_
_entity.id
_entity.type
_entity.pdbx_description
1 polymer ?
#
loop_
_entity_poly.entity_id
_entity_poly.type
_entity_poly.pdbx_seq_one_letter_code
_entity_poly.pdbx_strand_id
1 'polypeptide(L)'
;MTKPRVFLGWLILVLILSACQTATPSPTPVPTSTAAVEAGPVQGPTATLVPPAATATPGASTAPTTPPFAPAVQAPLSKDANSYFAASGKCVRCHVGLRDQSGAEVNQATLWRASPMANAAVDPYYQAAVSNEIQNHPEYRAAIEQKCSTCHMPMAHFADVGQGKGAQIFGPDGYLSPSHPWNRLALEGVSCTVCHQIQPEGLGQRFSGDLPLDFTTPPGQRVVFGSFAPTRAGQMRMPNESGFVPRQSDHLGTSEVCAVCHNLYTHYVTADGALSEDVFPEQTPYTEWRYSAFAPNTSCQDCHMPEAQGSVVLTAIGQPVARQPVRRHEFTGGNTYLLRLLKAFGGGLQAMDGEAGFAAAIARTQAFLQSQTAILTIAGPQAKDGNLTFRVTVTNLTGHKFPSAYPSRRAWLHVTVRDAAGQVAFESGAYTPEGAIHGNDNDADP
;
A
#
# COMPACT_ATOMS: atom_id res chain seq x y z
N MET A 1 39.65 5.62 53.30
CA MET A 1 39.31 4.84 54.50
C MET A 1 37.95 5.34 54.99
N THR A 2 36.88 4.70 54.53
CA THR A 2 36.01 3.74 55.27
C THR A 2 34.90 4.42 56.10
N LYS A 3 33.66 4.32 55.58
CA LYS A 3 32.34 4.34 56.29
C LYS A 3 32.34 3.33 57.46
N PRO A 4 31.42 3.35 58.48
CA PRO A 4 29.93 3.40 58.39
C PRO A 4 29.24 4.27 59.50
N ARG A 5 28.00 4.80 59.39
CA ARG A 5 26.61 4.26 59.39
C ARG A 5 26.02 3.83 60.76
N VAL A 6 24.94 4.57 61.13
CA VAL A 6 23.70 4.20 61.90
C VAL A 6 23.73 4.18 63.44
N PHE A 7 22.73 4.84 64.07
CA PHE A 7 21.87 4.42 65.22
C PHE A 7 21.00 5.64 65.63
N LEU A 8 19.70 5.74 65.31
CA LEU A 8 18.48 5.13 65.91
C LEU A 8 18.14 5.63 67.34
N GLY A 9 17.10 6.46 67.45
CA GLY A 9 16.32 6.74 68.66
C GLY A 9 14.82 6.72 68.30
N TRP A 10 14.05 5.67 68.63
CA TRP A 10 13.33 5.45 69.90
C TRP A 10 12.05 6.30 70.02
N LEU A 11 10.85 5.70 69.80
CA LEU A 11 9.78 5.46 70.82
C LEU A 11 8.37 5.25 70.19
N ILE A 12 7.70 4.18 70.66
CA ILE A 12 6.25 4.02 70.99
C ILE A 12 5.25 4.03 69.82
N LEU A 13 4.70 2.90 69.35
CA LEU A 13 3.76 1.92 69.95
C LEU A 13 2.31 2.42 70.09
N VAL A 14 1.38 1.57 69.60
CA VAL A 14 -0.06 1.43 69.95
C VAL A 14 -1.08 1.84 68.85
N LEU A 15 -1.34 0.85 67.99
CA LEU A 15 -2.60 0.11 67.83
C LEU A 15 -3.80 0.67 66.99
N ILE A 16 -4.29 -0.29 66.19
CA ILE A 16 -5.65 -0.55 65.72
C ILE A 16 -5.99 -0.06 64.30
N LEU A 17 -5.95 -1.05 63.40
CA LEU A 17 -6.69 -1.07 62.13
C LEU A 17 -8.18 -0.82 62.39
N SER A 18 -8.71 0.22 61.77
CA SER A 18 -10.12 0.27 61.37
C SER A 18 -10.25 1.16 60.13
N ALA A 19 -10.77 0.53 59.09
CA ALA A 19 -11.25 1.07 57.81
C ALA A 19 -11.17 2.60 57.63
N CYS A 20 -10.21 3.04 56.80
CA CYS A 20 -10.31 4.32 56.08
C CYS A 20 -10.38 4.01 54.59
N GLN A 21 -11.59 4.19 54.03
CA GLN A 21 -11.80 4.39 52.61
C GLN A 21 -10.99 5.62 52.18
N THR A 22 -9.98 5.44 51.34
CA THR A 22 -9.36 6.56 50.63
C THR A 22 -10.21 6.85 49.41
N ALA A 23 -10.83 8.03 49.41
CA ALA A 23 -11.59 8.58 48.31
C ALA A 23 -10.80 8.49 46.99
N THR A 24 -11.40 7.86 46.00
CA THR A 24 -11.05 7.99 44.59
C THR A 24 -11.28 9.44 44.16
N PRO A 25 -10.35 10.09 43.45
CA PRO A 25 -10.65 11.36 42.80
C PRO A 25 -11.72 11.10 41.73
N SER A 26 -12.85 11.81 41.84
CA SER A 26 -13.87 11.81 40.80
C SER A 26 -13.26 12.28 39.47
N PRO A 27 -13.56 11.62 38.35
CA PRO A 27 -13.14 12.12 37.04
C PRO A 27 -13.81 13.48 36.82
N THR A 28 -12.99 14.49 36.55
CA THR A 28 -13.45 15.78 36.03
C THR A 28 -14.32 15.53 34.80
N PRO A 29 -15.57 16.03 34.74
CA PRO A 29 -16.38 15.85 33.56
C PRO A 29 -15.70 16.55 32.39
N VAL A 30 -15.39 15.78 31.34
CA VAL A 30 -15.04 16.32 30.03
C VAL A 30 -16.23 17.16 29.57
N PRO A 31 -16.03 18.43 29.19
CA PRO A 31 -17.14 19.23 28.68
C PRO A 31 -17.65 18.59 27.40
N THR A 32 -18.85 18.02 27.48
CA THR A 32 -19.61 17.58 26.32
C THR A 32 -20.00 18.83 25.54
N SER A 33 -19.22 19.17 24.52
CA SER A 33 -19.63 20.12 23.49
C SER A 33 -20.72 19.47 22.65
N THR A 34 -21.94 19.40 23.18
CA THR A 34 -23.15 19.31 22.37
C THR A 34 -23.50 20.70 21.84
N ALA A 35 -22.63 21.24 21.00
CA ALA A 35 -23.06 22.20 20.01
C ALA A 35 -23.43 21.38 18.78
N ALA A 36 -24.72 21.05 18.65
CA ALA A 36 -25.26 20.74 17.35
C ALA A 36 -24.94 21.96 16.46
N VAL A 37 -24.04 21.77 15.50
CA VAL A 37 -23.94 22.69 14.38
C VAL A 37 -25.25 22.52 13.64
N GLU A 38 -26.18 23.43 13.89
CA GLU A 38 -27.40 23.57 13.12
C GLU A 38 -26.94 23.90 11.69
N ALA A 39 -26.92 22.89 10.83
CA ALA A 39 -26.72 23.09 9.41
C ALA A 39 -27.88 23.95 8.93
N GLY A 40 -27.61 25.25 8.72
CA GLY A 40 -28.55 26.13 8.04
C GLY A 40 -28.98 25.50 6.72
N PRO A 41 -30.18 25.86 6.20
CA PRO A 41 -30.71 25.24 5.00
C PRO A 41 -29.72 25.46 3.84
N VAL A 42 -29.01 24.39 3.46
CA VAL A 42 -28.24 24.35 2.23
C VAL A 42 -29.28 24.38 1.11
N GLN A 43 -29.39 25.53 0.44
CA GLN A 43 -30.10 25.59 -0.83
C GLN A 43 -29.38 24.63 -1.78
N GLY A 44 -30.01 23.49 -2.04
CA GLY A 44 -29.53 22.56 -3.07
C GLY A 44 -29.45 23.29 -4.41
N PRO A 45 -28.48 22.94 -5.28
CA PRO A 45 -28.38 23.55 -6.59
C PRO A 45 -29.70 23.38 -7.33
N THR A 46 -30.23 24.49 -7.85
CA THR A 46 -31.46 24.49 -8.64
C THR A 46 -31.15 23.82 -9.98
N ALA A 47 -31.54 22.56 -10.13
CA ALA A 47 -31.32 21.81 -11.36
C ALA A 47 -32.24 22.35 -12.46
N THR A 48 -31.65 22.77 -13.58
CA THR A 48 -32.39 23.09 -14.79
C THR A 48 -32.78 21.78 -15.46
N LEU A 49 -34.05 21.60 -15.81
CA LEU A 49 -34.53 20.45 -16.58
C LEU A 49 -33.89 20.49 -17.97
N VAL A 50 -32.88 19.65 -18.21
CA VAL A 50 -32.30 19.45 -19.54
C VAL A 50 -33.08 18.33 -20.25
N PRO A 51 -33.53 18.52 -21.52
CA PRO A 51 -34.21 17.47 -22.27
C PRO A 51 -33.30 16.24 -22.47
N PRO A 52 -33.87 15.03 -22.67
CA PRO A 52 -33.08 13.82 -22.84
C PRO A 52 -32.18 13.95 -24.08
N ALA A 53 -30.87 13.97 -23.87
CA ALA A 53 -29.91 13.79 -24.94
C ALA A 53 -30.05 12.35 -25.45
N ALA A 54 -30.25 12.21 -26.76
CA ALA A 54 -30.31 10.91 -27.41
C ALA A 54 -29.04 10.12 -27.08
N THR A 55 -29.20 8.93 -26.50
CA THR A 55 -28.15 7.93 -26.37
C THR A 55 -27.64 7.59 -27.76
N ALA A 56 -26.51 8.20 -28.14
CA ALA A 56 -25.76 7.76 -29.30
C ALA A 56 -25.13 6.41 -28.96
N THR A 57 -25.54 5.37 -29.69
CA THR A 57 -24.84 4.10 -29.73
C THR A 57 -23.39 4.37 -30.14
N PRO A 58 -22.35 3.96 -29.39
CA PRO A 58 -20.99 4.20 -29.79
C PRO A 58 -20.75 3.52 -31.14
N GLY A 59 -20.47 4.32 -32.18
CA GLY A 59 -19.86 3.81 -33.39
C GLY A 59 -18.56 3.13 -32.99
N ALA A 60 -18.43 1.85 -33.35
CA ALA A 60 -17.21 1.10 -33.11
C ALA A 60 -16.04 1.81 -33.78
N SER A 61 -15.27 2.56 -32.99
CA SER A 61 -13.95 3.04 -33.40
C SER A 61 -13.12 1.79 -33.68
N THR A 62 -12.75 1.59 -34.94
CA THR A 62 -11.79 0.56 -35.35
C THR A 62 -10.41 0.98 -34.86
N ALA A 63 -10.19 0.83 -33.55
CA ALA A 63 -8.86 0.87 -32.97
C ALA A 63 -8.02 -0.25 -33.63
N PRO A 64 -6.72 -0.03 -33.86
CA PRO A 64 -5.83 -1.05 -34.41
C PRO A 64 -5.97 -2.36 -33.61
N THR A 65 -6.31 -3.45 -34.29
CA THR A 65 -6.56 -4.78 -33.71
C THR A 65 -5.30 -5.43 -33.11
N THR A 66 -4.14 -4.78 -33.21
CA THR A 66 -2.93 -5.18 -32.51
C THR A 66 -2.53 -4.03 -31.60
N PRO A 67 -2.55 -4.21 -30.27
CA PRO A 67 -2.01 -3.19 -29.36
C PRO A 67 -0.56 -2.91 -29.76
N PRO A 68 -0.11 -1.64 -29.72
CA PRO A 68 1.24 -1.27 -30.15
C PRO A 68 2.35 -1.91 -29.29
N PHE A 69 1.99 -2.50 -28.15
CA PHE A 69 2.90 -3.18 -27.25
C PHE A 69 2.47 -4.63 -27.03
N ALA A 70 3.46 -5.49 -26.83
CA ALA A 70 3.23 -6.90 -26.54
C ALA A 70 2.56 -7.09 -25.17
N PRO A 71 1.67 -8.10 -25.04
CA PRO A 71 1.08 -8.47 -23.76
C PRO A 71 2.15 -8.95 -22.77
N ALA A 72 1.76 -9.02 -21.50
CA ALA A 72 2.63 -9.47 -20.41
C ALA A 72 3.15 -10.89 -20.63
N VAL A 73 4.48 -11.05 -20.64
CA VAL A 73 5.16 -12.35 -20.69
C VAL A 73 5.93 -12.55 -19.40
N GLN A 74 5.69 -13.68 -18.73
CA GLN A 74 6.38 -14.01 -17.49
C GLN A 74 7.86 -14.34 -17.75
N ALA A 75 8.75 -13.37 -17.48
CA ALA A 75 10.19 -13.56 -17.60
C ALA A 75 10.79 -14.37 -16.42
N PRO A 76 11.94 -15.03 -16.59
CA PRO A 76 12.67 -15.60 -15.46
C PRO A 76 13.05 -14.52 -14.44
N LEU A 77 12.94 -14.80 -13.14
CA LEU A 77 13.38 -13.88 -12.09
C LEU A 77 14.90 -13.79 -12.07
N SER A 78 15.41 -12.57 -11.83
CA SER A 78 16.85 -12.34 -11.77
C SER A 78 17.47 -13.03 -10.56
N LYS A 79 18.71 -13.49 -10.71
CA LYS A 79 19.55 -13.99 -9.60
C LYS A 79 20.63 -12.99 -9.21
N ASP A 80 20.57 -11.79 -9.77
CA ASP A 80 21.52 -10.73 -9.51
C ASP A 80 21.47 -10.29 -8.05
N ALA A 81 22.57 -9.72 -7.57
CA ALA A 81 22.69 -9.19 -6.23
C ALA A 81 23.69 -8.04 -6.25
N ASN A 82 23.54 -7.15 -5.29
CA ASN A 82 24.54 -6.11 -4.98
C ASN A 82 25.04 -6.32 -3.55
N SER A 83 25.75 -5.34 -3.01
CA SER A 83 26.32 -5.41 -1.67
C SER A 83 25.28 -5.57 -0.55
N TYR A 84 24.00 -5.25 -0.77
CA TYR A 84 22.96 -5.20 0.28
C TYR A 84 21.71 -6.03 -0.05
N PHE A 85 21.40 -6.26 -1.32
CA PHE A 85 20.17 -6.89 -1.77
C PHE A 85 20.43 -8.04 -2.73
N ALA A 86 19.48 -8.97 -2.77
CA ALA A 86 19.38 -9.99 -3.79
C ALA A 86 18.00 -9.97 -4.45
N ALA A 87 18.00 -10.21 -5.76
CA ALA A 87 16.80 -10.41 -6.54
C ALA A 87 16.05 -11.68 -6.10
N SER A 88 14.74 -11.66 -6.34
CA SER A 88 13.78 -12.71 -5.98
C SER A 88 14.14 -14.10 -6.55
N GLY A 89 14.85 -14.16 -7.68
CA GLY A 89 15.27 -15.42 -8.30
C GLY A 89 16.20 -16.27 -7.44
N LYS A 90 16.87 -15.69 -6.42
CA LYS A 90 17.60 -16.46 -5.40
C LYS A 90 16.67 -17.15 -4.40
N CYS A 91 15.51 -16.57 -4.13
CA CYS A 91 14.53 -17.06 -3.15
C CYS A 91 13.66 -18.19 -3.74
N VAL A 92 13.22 -18.02 -4.99
CA VAL A 92 12.26 -18.93 -5.65
C VAL A 92 12.82 -20.30 -5.99
N ARG A 93 14.11 -20.53 -5.81
CA ARG A 93 14.68 -21.89 -5.93
C ARG A 93 14.14 -22.82 -4.84
N CYS A 94 13.91 -22.27 -3.64
CA CYS A 94 13.38 -23.03 -2.50
C CYS A 94 11.91 -22.70 -2.24
N HIS A 95 11.51 -21.44 -2.43
CA HIS A 95 10.14 -20.97 -2.19
C HIS A 95 9.32 -21.02 -3.49
N VAL A 96 8.96 -22.23 -3.92
CA VAL A 96 8.19 -22.47 -5.14
C VAL A 96 7.21 -23.62 -4.98
N GLY A 97 6.10 -23.58 -5.72
CA GLY A 97 5.11 -24.66 -5.74
C GLY A 97 4.36 -24.81 -4.43
N LEU A 98 4.24 -23.74 -3.65
CA LEU A 98 3.61 -23.78 -2.33
C LEU A 98 2.09 -23.78 -2.50
N ARG A 99 1.44 -24.73 -1.83
CA ARG A 99 -0.02 -24.86 -1.78
C ARG A 99 -0.49 -24.91 -0.34
N ASP A 100 -1.69 -24.39 -0.10
CA ASP A 100 -2.37 -24.51 1.18
C ASP A 100 -3.17 -25.82 1.29
N GLN A 101 -3.85 -26.05 2.42
CA GLN A 101 -4.58 -27.30 2.65
C GLN A 101 -5.79 -27.48 1.71
N SER A 102 -6.30 -26.40 1.11
CA SER A 102 -7.35 -26.45 0.09
C SER A 102 -6.80 -26.80 -1.30
N GLY A 103 -5.48 -26.84 -1.44
CA GLY A 103 -4.78 -27.02 -2.71
C GLY A 103 -4.61 -25.72 -3.50
N ALA A 104 -5.04 -24.58 -2.97
CA ALA A 104 -4.86 -23.27 -3.60
C ALA A 104 -3.38 -22.89 -3.65
N GLU A 105 -2.97 -22.20 -4.71
CA GLU A 105 -1.59 -21.72 -4.84
C GLU A 105 -1.34 -20.54 -3.89
N VAL A 106 -0.33 -20.70 -3.04
CA VAL A 106 0.11 -19.70 -2.05
C VAL A 106 1.62 -19.42 -2.16
N ASN A 107 2.20 -19.76 -3.31
CA ASN A 107 3.58 -19.49 -3.63
C ASN A 107 3.86 -17.98 -3.55
N GLN A 108 4.76 -17.56 -2.64
CA GLN A 108 4.97 -16.13 -2.37
C GLN A 108 5.39 -15.38 -3.63
N ALA A 109 6.26 -15.97 -4.44
CA ALA A 109 6.75 -15.33 -5.65
C ALA A 109 5.68 -15.19 -6.72
N THR A 110 4.83 -16.22 -6.92
CA THR A 110 3.72 -16.13 -7.87
C THR A 110 2.76 -15.01 -7.49
N LEU A 111 2.38 -14.93 -6.21
CA LEU A 111 1.44 -13.90 -5.73
C LEU A 111 2.06 -12.49 -5.79
N TRP A 112 3.33 -12.36 -5.40
CA TRP A 112 4.06 -11.09 -5.42
C TRP A 112 4.26 -10.55 -6.84
N ARG A 113 4.64 -11.40 -7.82
CA ARG A 113 4.94 -10.98 -9.20
C ARG A 113 3.80 -10.21 -9.87
N ALA A 114 2.56 -10.61 -9.62
CA ALA A 114 1.37 -9.95 -10.17
C ALA A 114 0.90 -8.73 -9.34
N SER A 115 1.58 -8.40 -8.24
CA SER A 115 1.20 -7.29 -7.36
C SER A 115 1.78 -5.95 -7.84
N PRO A 116 1.20 -4.81 -7.43
CA PRO A 116 1.80 -3.50 -7.65
C PRO A 116 3.20 -3.36 -7.02
N MET A 117 3.53 -4.10 -5.96
CA MET A 117 4.85 -4.04 -5.31
C MET A 117 5.97 -4.54 -6.23
N ALA A 118 5.77 -5.67 -6.88
CA ALA A 118 6.73 -6.20 -7.86
C ALA A 118 6.84 -5.29 -9.10
N ASN A 119 5.76 -4.60 -9.45
CA ASN A 119 5.70 -3.77 -10.64
C ASN A 119 5.88 -2.27 -10.34
N ALA A 120 6.33 -1.91 -9.13
CA ALA A 120 6.41 -0.51 -8.70
C ALA A 120 7.33 0.33 -9.58
N ALA A 121 8.42 -0.26 -10.08
CA ALA A 121 9.39 0.40 -10.95
C ALA A 121 8.89 0.58 -12.39
N VAL A 122 8.02 -0.32 -12.85
CA VAL A 122 7.54 -0.41 -14.25
C VAL A 122 6.11 0.08 -14.43
N ASP A 123 5.50 0.62 -13.37
CA ASP A 123 4.23 1.32 -13.45
C ASP A 123 4.40 2.57 -14.33
N PRO A 124 3.76 2.62 -15.52
CA PRO A 124 3.94 3.72 -16.44
C PRO A 124 3.29 5.01 -15.93
N TYR A 125 2.30 4.93 -15.06
CA TYR A 125 1.71 6.11 -14.44
C TYR A 125 2.70 6.75 -13.47
N TYR A 126 3.38 5.93 -12.66
CA TYR A 126 4.48 6.39 -11.82
C TYR A 126 5.62 7.01 -12.65
N GLN A 127 6.08 6.32 -13.69
CA GLN A 127 7.17 6.84 -14.52
C GLN A 127 6.77 8.16 -15.19
N ALA A 128 5.53 8.26 -15.70
CA ALA A 128 5.00 9.49 -16.28
C ALA A 128 4.97 10.62 -15.26
N ALA A 129 4.42 10.39 -14.07
CA ALA A 129 4.35 11.39 -13.00
C ALA A 129 5.75 11.91 -12.61
N VAL A 130 6.71 11.01 -12.34
CA VAL A 130 8.07 11.42 -11.97
C VAL A 130 8.74 12.16 -13.14
N SER A 131 8.57 11.69 -14.37
CA SER A 131 9.12 12.37 -15.55
C SER A 131 8.51 13.76 -15.78
N ASN A 132 7.23 13.94 -15.46
CA ASN A 132 6.53 15.21 -15.53
C ASN A 132 7.09 16.19 -14.48
N GLU A 133 7.28 15.73 -13.24
CA GLU A 133 7.87 16.57 -12.20
C GLU A 133 9.30 17.00 -12.54
N ILE A 134 10.11 16.11 -13.11
CA ILE A 134 11.46 16.46 -13.56
C ILE A 134 11.43 17.46 -14.73
N GLN A 135 10.46 17.35 -15.64
CA GLN A 135 10.32 18.28 -16.76
C GLN A 135 9.89 19.67 -16.32
N ASN A 136 8.99 19.76 -15.34
CA ASN A 136 8.51 21.03 -14.80
C ASN A 136 9.50 21.66 -13.82
N HIS A 137 10.30 20.85 -13.13
CA HIS A 137 11.26 21.27 -12.11
C HIS A 137 12.64 20.61 -12.30
N PRO A 138 13.35 20.89 -13.41
CA PRO A 138 14.63 20.27 -13.71
C PRO A 138 15.71 20.56 -12.65
N GLU A 139 15.64 21.70 -11.98
CA GLU A 139 16.51 22.09 -10.87
C GLU A 139 16.39 21.15 -9.65
N TYR A 140 15.23 20.50 -9.48
CA TYR A 140 14.98 19.56 -8.38
C TYR A 140 15.06 18.09 -8.79
N ARG A 141 15.54 17.79 -10.01
CA ARG A 141 15.65 16.43 -10.55
C ARG A 141 16.24 15.44 -9.54
N ALA A 142 17.38 15.77 -8.93
CA ALA A 142 18.06 14.88 -7.99
C ALA A 142 17.20 14.60 -6.74
N ALA A 143 16.54 15.63 -6.19
CA ALA A 143 15.67 15.47 -5.02
C ALA A 143 14.42 14.63 -5.35
N ILE A 144 13.82 14.85 -6.52
CA ILE A 144 12.66 14.10 -7.02
C ILE A 144 13.05 12.62 -7.23
N GLU A 145 14.08 12.35 -8.04
CA GLU A 145 14.50 10.98 -8.33
C GLU A 145 14.94 10.24 -7.07
N GLN A 146 15.63 10.91 -6.15
CA GLN A 146 15.98 10.35 -4.85
C GLN A 146 14.74 9.97 -4.04
N LYS A 147 13.76 10.88 -3.92
CA LYS A 147 12.56 10.63 -3.12
C LYS A 147 11.71 9.48 -3.66
N CYS A 148 11.50 9.45 -4.97
CA CYS A 148 10.62 8.47 -5.63
C CYS A 148 11.24 7.07 -5.66
N SER A 149 12.54 6.98 -5.92
CA SER A 149 13.25 5.70 -6.04
C SER A 149 13.39 4.95 -4.71
N THR A 150 13.29 5.63 -3.56
CA THR A 150 13.31 4.99 -2.24
C THR A 150 12.21 3.94 -2.08
N CYS A 151 11.01 4.22 -2.60
CA CYS A 151 9.85 3.33 -2.49
C CYS A 151 9.64 2.46 -3.73
N HIS A 152 9.94 2.97 -4.93
CA HIS A 152 9.64 2.28 -6.19
C HIS A 152 10.81 1.45 -6.75
N MET A 153 12.06 1.76 -6.38
CA MET A 153 13.27 1.06 -6.81
C MET A 153 14.27 0.85 -5.65
N PRO A 154 13.82 0.43 -4.45
CA PRO A 154 14.61 0.44 -3.22
C PRO A 154 15.95 -0.30 -3.35
N MET A 155 15.96 -1.46 -4.01
CA MET A 155 17.18 -2.27 -4.12
C MET A 155 18.30 -1.60 -4.92
N ALA A 156 17.95 -0.78 -5.93
CA ALA A 156 18.92 0.00 -6.71
C ALA A 156 19.27 1.31 -5.99
N HIS A 157 18.26 2.02 -5.48
CA HIS A 157 18.42 3.24 -4.71
C HIS A 157 19.42 3.08 -3.56
N PHE A 158 19.15 2.16 -2.64
CA PHE A 158 19.98 1.97 -1.45
C PHE A 158 21.35 1.36 -1.77
N ALA A 159 21.50 0.70 -2.92
CA ALA A 159 22.80 0.20 -3.36
C ALA A 159 23.76 1.34 -3.71
N ASP A 160 23.26 2.35 -4.40
CA ASP A 160 24.07 3.48 -4.85
C ASP A 160 24.20 4.55 -3.76
N VAL A 161 23.11 4.89 -3.07
CA VAL A 161 23.15 5.82 -1.93
C VAL A 161 24.04 5.27 -0.80
N GLY A 162 23.98 3.96 -0.53
CA GLY A 162 24.88 3.30 0.43
C GLY A 162 26.37 3.34 0.04
N GLN A 163 26.68 3.61 -1.23
CA GLN A 163 28.03 3.83 -1.76
C GLN A 163 28.38 5.31 -1.96
N GLY A 164 27.54 6.24 -1.49
CA GLY A 164 27.73 7.68 -1.66
C GLY A 164 27.46 8.19 -3.08
N LYS A 165 26.79 7.42 -3.92
CA LYS A 165 26.34 7.87 -5.25
C LYS A 165 24.93 8.47 -5.15
N GLY A 166 24.62 9.39 -6.06
CA GLY A 166 23.27 9.94 -6.20
C GLY A 166 22.28 8.93 -6.78
N ALA A 167 20.99 9.15 -6.54
CA ALA A 167 19.93 8.37 -7.16
C ALA A 167 19.53 8.95 -8.51
N GLN A 168 19.35 8.08 -9.51
CA GLN A 168 18.93 8.48 -10.85
C GLN A 168 17.99 7.43 -11.44
N ILE A 169 16.79 7.83 -11.83
CA ILE A 169 15.76 6.91 -12.37
C ILE A 169 15.91 6.79 -13.88
N PHE A 170 16.00 7.93 -14.57
CA PHE A 170 15.97 8.02 -16.03
C PHE A 170 17.33 8.34 -16.66
N GLY A 171 17.43 8.17 -17.98
CA GLY A 171 18.64 8.45 -18.75
C GLY A 171 19.59 7.26 -18.87
N PRO A 172 20.73 7.41 -19.56
CA PRO A 172 21.65 6.31 -19.85
C PRO A 172 22.24 5.67 -18.59
N ASP A 173 22.47 6.47 -17.55
CA ASP A 173 22.99 6.02 -16.25
C ASP A 173 21.88 5.80 -15.20
N GLY A 174 20.60 5.90 -15.60
CA GLY A 174 19.46 5.72 -14.69
C GLY A 174 19.14 4.26 -14.43
N TYR A 175 18.46 3.97 -13.33
CA TYR A 175 18.07 2.62 -12.91
C TYR A 175 17.24 1.87 -13.96
N LEU A 176 16.44 2.56 -14.77
CA LEU A 176 15.65 1.96 -15.84
C LEU A 176 16.46 1.65 -17.11
N SER A 177 17.70 2.13 -17.21
CA SER A 177 18.59 1.83 -18.34
C SER A 177 19.06 0.37 -18.27
N PRO A 178 18.92 -0.42 -19.36
CA PRO A 178 19.45 -1.79 -19.40
C PRO A 178 20.96 -1.90 -19.18
N SER A 179 21.70 -0.79 -19.36
CA SER A 179 23.14 -0.74 -19.14
C SER A 179 23.52 -0.48 -17.67
N HIS A 180 22.56 -0.05 -16.84
CA HIS A 180 22.83 0.22 -15.43
C HIS A 180 23.08 -1.11 -14.67
N PRO A 181 24.14 -1.21 -13.84
CA PRO A 181 24.48 -2.45 -13.13
C PRO A 181 23.35 -3.01 -12.27
N TRP A 182 22.51 -2.13 -11.71
CA TRP A 182 21.39 -2.49 -10.85
C TRP A 182 20.03 -2.53 -11.57
N ASN A 183 20.00 -2.46 -12.91
CA ASN A 183 18.75 -2.42 -13.66
C ASN A 183 17.80 -3.56 -13.30
N ARG A 184 18.29 -4.81 -13.26
CA ARG A 184 17.45 -5.95 -12.89
C ARG A 184 16.94 -5.92 -11.45
N LEU A 185 17.68 -5.29 -10.54
CA LEU A 185 17.24 -5.09 -9.16
C LEU A 185 16.22 -3.94 -9.07
N ALA A 186 16.37 -2.90 -9.88
CA ALA A 186 15.40 -1.82 -9.98
C ALA A 186 14.06 -2.33 -10.50
N LEU A 187 14.07 -3.13 -11.58
CA LEU A 187 12.85 -3.64 -12.24
C LEU A 187 11.99 -4.54 -11.35
N GLU A 188 12.56 -5.21 -10.34
CA GLU A 188 11.79 -5.99 -9.37
C GLU A 188 11.02 -5.12 -8.35
N GLY A 189 11.20 -3.79 -8.35
CA GLY A 189 10.51 -2.90 -7.44
C GLY A 189 10.74 -3.25 -5.96
N VAL A 190 9.65 -3.40 -5.21
CA VAL A 190 9.68 -3.80 -3.79
C VAL A 190 9.75 -5.33 -3.69
N SER A 191 10.97 -5.86 -3.71
CA SER A 191 11.25 -7.31 -3.72
C SER A 191 11.48 -7.91 -2.32
N CYS A 192 11.71 -9.22 -2.24
CA CYS A 192 11.79 -10.00 -1.01
C CYS A 192 12.79 -9.42 -0.01
N THR A 193 14.00 -9.09 -0.48
CA THR A 193 15.08 -8.60 0.38
C THR A 193 14.88 -7.15 0.82
N VAL A 194 13.89 -6.43 0.29
CA VAL A 194 13.51 -5.11 0.79
C VAL A 194 12.74 -5.30 2.10
N CYS A 195 11.59 -5.98 2.05
CA CYS A 195 10.72 -6.14 3.22
C CYS A 195 11.34 -7.03 4.29
N HIS A 196 11.96 -8.15 3.89
CA HIS A 196 12.50 -9.11 4.85
C HIS A 196 13.79 -8.64 5.55
N GLN A 197 14.40 -7.53 5.14
CA GLN A 197 15.54 -6.93 5.84
C GLN A 197 15.15 -5.78 6.77
N ILE A 198 13.90 -5.31 6.74
CA ILE A 198 13.42 -4.23 7.61
C ILE A 198 13.64 -4.65 9.06
N GLN A 199 14.41 -3.86 9.79
CA GLN A 199 14.69 -4.05 11.19
C GLN A 199 13.58 -3.43 12.07
N PRO A 200 13.40 -3.87 13.33
CA PRO A 200 12.31 -3.40 14.17
C PRO A 200 12.48 -1.96 14.70
N GLU A 201 13.65 -1.35 14.59
CA GLU A 201 13.95 -0.07 15.26
C GLU A 201 13.18 1.10 14.63
N GLY A 202 12.36 1.77 15.44
CA GLY A 202 11.66 2.99 15.05
C GLY A 202 10.45 2.79 14.13
N LEU A 203 10.02 1.54 13.90
CA LEU A 203 8.82 1.26 13.10
C LEU A 203 7.59 1.98 13.67
N GLY A 204 6.73 2.48 12.77
CA GLY A 204 5.58 3.34 13.13
C GLY A 204 5.93 4.82 13.32
N GLN A 205 7.22 5.17 13.29
CA GLN A 205 7.71 6.55 13.30
C GLN A 205 8.65 6.85 12.13
N ARG A 206 9.12 5.79 11.44
CA ARG A 206 9.84 5.88 10.17
C ARG A 206 8.85 5.85 9.01
N PHE A 207 8.95 6.85 8.16
CA PHE A 207 8.04 7.13 7.06
C PHE A 207 8.83 7.45 5.81
N SER A 208 8.16 7.73 4.69
CA SER A 208 8.78 8.43 3.58
C SER A 208 9.94 7.67 2.92
N GLY A 209 9.97 6.33 3.06
CA GLY A 209 11.01 5.44 2.56
C GLY A 209 12.20 5.25 3.51
N ASP A 210 12.14 5.73 4.75
CA ASP A 210 13.18 5.52 5.76
C ASP A 210 13.23 4.05 6.24
N LEU A 211 13.77 3.17 5.40
CA LEU A 211 13.91 1.74 5.65
C LEU A 211 15.04 1.50 6.66
N PRO A 212 14.75 0.98 7.87
CA PRO A 212 15.79 0.61 8.83
C PRO A 212 16.48 -0.67 8.35
N LEU A 213 17.53 -0.51 7.54
CA LEU A 213 18.30 -1.61 6.96
C LEU A 213 19.70 -1.68 7.56
N ASP A 214 20.28 -2.88 7.56
CA ASP A 214 21.65 -3.11 8.02
C ASP A 214 22.66 -2.98 6.88
N PHE A 215 23.26 -1.80 6.78
CA PHE A 215 24.34 -1.51 5.83
C PHE A 215 25.73 -1.89 6.34
N THR A 216 25.86 -2.29 7.61
CA THR A 216 27.15 -2.47 8.29
C THR A 216 27.62 -3.91 8.32
N THR A 217 26.70 -4.87 8.46
CA THR A 217 27.04 -6.29 8.49
C THR A 217 27.50 -6.75 7.11
N PRO A 218 28.59 -7.54 7.01
CA PRO A 218 29.08 -8.03 5.72
C PRO A 218 28.06 -8.89 4.95
N PRO A 219 28.15 -8.93 3.59
CA PRO A 219 27.38 -9.88 2.79
C PRO A 219 27.56 -11.33 3.28
N GLY A 220 26.47 -12.11 3.27
CA GLY A 220 26.46 -13.49 3.79
C GLY A 220 26.12 -13.61 5.28
N GLN A 221 26.19 -12.51 6.04
CA GLN A 221 25.90 -12.49 7.48
C GLN A 221 24.65 -11.67 7.83
N ARG A 222 24.15 -10.87 6.89
CA ARG A 222 22.94 -10.05 7.09
C ARG A 222 21.72 -10.91 7.33
N VAL A 223 20.87 -10.43 8.21
CA VAL A 223 19.65 -11.14 8.62
C VAL A 223 18.51 -10.84 7.65
N VAL A 224 17.76 -11.87 7.29
CA VAL A 224 16.39 -11.74 6.77
C VAL A 224 15.41 -12.34 7.76
N PHE A 225 14.33 -11.61 8.02
CA PHE A 225 13.33 -11.96 9.01
C PHE A 225 12.20 -12.77 8.39
N GLY A 226 11.53 -13.61 9.18
CA GLY A 226 10.29 -14.27 8.79
C GLY A 226 9.48 -14.65 10.03
N SER A 227 8.20 -15.00 9.86
CA SER A 227 7.31 -15.28 11.00
C SER A 227 7.60 -16.60 11.73
N PHE A 228 8.46 -17.46 11.17
CA PHE A 228 8.71 -18.80 11.71
C PHE A 228 10.19 -19.05 11.99
N ALA A 229 10.47 -19.77 13.08
CA ALA A 229 11.81 -20.26 13.38
C ALA A 229 12.35 -21.10 12.21
N PRO A 230 13.53 -20.77 11.65
CA PRO A 230 14.10 -21.54 10.56
C PRO A 230 14.50 -22.94 11.04
N THR A 231 14.28 -23.95 10.20
CA THR A 231 14.79 -25.31 10.48
C THR A 231 16.31 -25.32 10.39
N ARG A 232 16.96 -26.33 10.98
CA ARG A 232 18.43 -26.50 10.85
C ARG A 232 18.87 -26.53 9.39
N ALA A 233 18.13 -27.23 8.53
CA ALA A 233 18.41 -27.26 7.09
C ALA A 233 18.25 -25.86 6.45
N GLY A 234 17.23 -25.11 6.83
CA GLY A 234 17.02 -23.72 6.39
C GLY A 234 18.17 -22.80 6.81
N GLN A 235 18.63 -22.89 8.06
CA GLN A 235 19.77 -22.10 8.58
C GLN A 235 21.06 -22.37 7.80
N MET A 236 21.31 -23.60 7.36
CA MET A 236 22.52 -23.95 6.60
C MET A 236 22.42 -23.56 5.12
N ARG A 237 21.23 -23.59 4.52
CA ARG A 237 21.03 -23.35 3.08
C ARG A 237 20.81 -21.89 2.73
N MET A 238 20.00 -21.17 3.51
CA MET A 238 19.65 -19.78 3.22
C MET A 238 20.88 -18.87 2.98
N PRO A 239 21.94 -18.91 3.81
CA PRO A 239 23.14 -18.10 3.55
C PRO A 239 23.83 -18.43 2.24
N ASN A 240 23.95 -19.71 1.88
CA ASN A 240 24.62 -20.15 0.66
C ASN A 240 23.82 -19.86 -0.61
N GLU A 241 22.49 -19.88 -0.54
CA GLU A 241 21.62 -19.70 -1.70
C GLU A 241 21.25 -18.24 -1.94
N SER A 242 21.02 -17.48 -0.86
CA SER A 242 20.51 -16.11 -0.93
C SER A 242 21.51 -15.05 -0.47
N GLY A 243 22.54 -15.42 0.30
CA GLY A 243 23.45 -14.47 0.94
C GLY A 243 22.94 -13.90 2.27
N PHE A 244 21.86 -14.47 2.83
CA PHE A 244 21.23 -13.98 4.08
C PHE A 244 21.02 -15.08 5.11
N VAL A 245 21.13 -14.70 6.39
CA VAL A 245 20.88 -15.53 7.56
C VAL A 245 19.42 -15.41 7.95
N PRO A 246 18.64 -16.51 7.95
CA PRO A 246 17.23 -16.45 8.30
C PRO A 246 17.06 -16.31 9.82
N ARG A 247 16.16 -15.43 10.26
CA ARG A 247 15.79 -15.26 11.67
C ARG A 247 14.28 -15.13 11.81
N GLN A 248 13.73 -15.68 12.88
CA GLN A 248 12.32 -15.42 13.19
C GLN A 248 12.17 -14.05 13.84
N SER A 249 11.12 -13.33 13.46
CA SER A 249 10.66 -12.15 14.19
C SER A 249 9.17 -11.91 13.98
N ASP A 250 8.56 -11.22 14.94
CA ASP A 250 7.12 -10.90 14.94
C ASP A 250 6.84 -9.55 14.27
N HIS A 251 7.82 -8.64 14.19
CA HIS A 251 7.58 -7.27 13.70
C HIS A 251 7.11 -7.20 12.24
N LEU A 252 7.48 -8.17 11.40
CA LEU A 252 6.98 -8.25 10.02
C LEU A 252 5.46 -8.49 9.93
N GLY A 253 4.84 -8.96 11.02
CA GLY A 253 3.38 -9.11 11.15
C GLY A 253 2.65 -7.83 11.61
N THR A 254 3.35 -6.71 11.78
CA THR A 254 2.77 -5.45 12.29
C THR A 254 2.56 -4.42 11.18
N SER A 255 1.52 -3.59 11.29
CA SER A 255 1.23 -2.52 10.32
C SER A 255 2.36 -1.50 10.20
N GLU A 256 3.15 -1.34 11.26
CA GLU A 256 4.27 -0.41 11.39
C GLU A 256 5.37 -0.66 10.34
N VAL A 257 5.51 -1.89 9.83
CA VAL A 257 6.42 -2.20 8.71
C VAL A 257 5.93 -1.57 7.41
N CYS A 258 4.61 -1.58 7.18
CA CYS A 258 4.00 -0.96 6.00
C CYS A 258 4.15 0.57 6.04
N ALA A 259 4.15 1.16 7.24
CA ALA A 259 4.25 2.61 7.46
C ALA A 259 5.48 3.25 6.82
N VAL A 260 6.57 2.50 6.69
CA VAL A 260 7.83 3.00 6.11
C VAL A 260 7.62 3.57 4.71
N CYS A 261 6.81 2.90 3.88
CA CYS A 261 6.47 3.36 2.53
C CYS A 261 5.05 3.94 2.45
N HIS A 262 4.11 3.44 3.24
CA HIS A 262 2.70 3.83 3.24
C HIS A 262 2.39 4.95 4.24
N ASN A 263 3.32 5.89 4.36
CA ASN A 263 3.14 7.19 4.98
C ASN A 263 4.17 8.14 4.33
N LEU A 264 3.76 8.91 3.33
CA LEU A 264 4.63 9.71 2.48
C LEU A 264 4.46 11.18 2.80
N TYR A 265 5.59 11.80 3.11
CA TYR A 265 5.75 13.23 3.26
C TYR A 265 6.78 13.74 2.24
N THR A 266 6.43 14.80 1.53
CA THR A 266 7.26 15.38 0.46
C THR A 266 7.49 16.87 0.70
N HIS A 267 8.66 17.35 0.32
CA HIS A 267 8.85 18.79 0.14
C HIS A 267 8.12 19.21 -1.15
N TYR A 268 7.61 20.43 -1.18
CA TYR A 268 6.86 21.00 -2.30
C TYR A 268 7.55 22.26 -2.80
N VAL A 269 7.27 22.63 -4.06
CA VAL A 269 7.80 23.87 -4.63
C VAL A 269 6.95 25.05 -4.13
N THR A 270 7.58 26.03 -3.49
CA THR A 270 6.92 27.24 -2.99
C THR A 270 6.65 28.23 -4.11
N ALA A 271 5.83 29.25 -3.84
CA ALA A 271 5.43 30.24 -4.86
C ALA A 271 6.60 31.05 -5.46
N ASP A 272 7.73 31.14 -4.75
CA ASP A 272 8.98 31.75 -5.20
C ASP A 272 9.90 30.77 -5.95
N GLY A 273 9.45 29.52 -6.18
CA GLY A 273 10.18 28.49 -6.90
C GLY A 273 11.19 27.72 -6.05
N ALA A 274 11.33 28.00 -4.76
CA ALA A 274 12.21 27.25 -3.85
C ALA A 274 11.61 25.89 -3.45
N LEU A 275 12.43 24.95 -2.99
CA LEU A 275 11.95 23.74 -2.33
C LEU A 275 11.63 24.08 -0.86
N SER A 276 10.45 23.69 -0.38
CA SER A 276 10.00 23.99 0.98
C SER A 276 10.92 23.40 2.05
N GLU A 277 11.09 24.08 3.18
CA GLU A 277 11.69 23.47 4.39
C GLU A 277 10.71 22.51 5.09
N ASP A 278 9.43 22.86 5.07
CA ASP A 278 8.35 22.02 5.58
C ASP A 278 8.02 20.85 4.63
N VAL A 279 7.35 19.84 5.17
CA VAL A 279 6.87 18.69 4.40
C VAL A 279 5.35 18.63 4.35
N PHE A 280 4.81 18.22 3.20
CA PHE A 280 3.40 18.00 2.95
C PHE A 280 3.04 16.51 3.09
N PRO A 281 1.95 16.15 3.80
CA PRO A 281 1.48 14.77 3.93
C PRO A 281 0.77 14.30 2.65
N GLU A 282 1.53 13.93 1.61
CA GLU A 282 0.98 13.54 0.32
C GLU A 282 0.13 12.25 0.39
N GLN A 283 0.59 11.24 1.13
CA GLN A 283 -0.13 9.96 1.24
C GLN A 283 -0.03 9.43 2.67
N THR A 284 -1.16 9.37 3.40
CA THR A 284 -1.15 9.00 4.83
C THR A 284 -1.96 7.75 5.22
N PRO A 285 -1.99 6.66 4.43
CA PRO A 285 -2.84 5.50 4.74
C PRO A 285 -2.49 4.84 6.08
N TYR A 286 -1.21 4.77 6.49
CA TYR A 286 -0.85 4.25 7.81
C TYR A 286 -1.41 5.11 8.93
N THR A 287 -1.24 6.44 8.88
CA THR A 287 -1.77 7.34 9.90
C THR A 287 -3.29 7.32 9.95
N GLU A 288 -3.96 7.28 8.80
CA GLU A 288 -5.41 7.10 8.72
C GLU A 288 -5.87 5.80 9.38
N TRP A 289 -5.14 4.70 9.15
CA TRP A 289 -5.39 3.43 9.83
C TRP A 289 -5.15 3.53 11.33
N ARG A 290 -4.04 4.12 11.74
CA ARG A 290 -3.61 4.20 13.14
C ARG A 290 -4.65 4.89 14.03
N TYR A 291 -5.40 5.82 13.46
CA TYR A 291 -6.47 6.58 14.10
C TYR A 291 -7.88 6.10 13.77
N SER A 292 -8.03 4.96 13.09
CA SER A 292 -9.33 4.35 12.83
C SER A 292 -9.75 3.38 13.93
N ALA A 293 -11.02 2.96 13.89
CA ALA A 293 -11.54 1.92 14.77
C ALA A 293 -10.93 0.52 14.53
N PHE A 294 -10.19 0.33 13.42
CA PHE A 294 -9.61 -0.96 13.04
C PHE A 294 -8.25 -1.22 13.69
N ALA A 295 -7.46 -0.18 13.96
CA ALA A 295 -6.09 -0.32 14.46
C ALA A 295 -5.93 -1.26 15.68
N PRO A 296 -6.84 -1.29 16.67
CA PRO A 296 -6.67 -2.18 17.82
C PRO A 296 -6.74 -3.68 17.50
N ASN A 297 -7.42 -4.07 16.42
CA ASN A 297 -7.78 -5.48 16.17
C ASN A 297 -7.43 -5.98 14.77
N THR A 298 -6.98 -5.11 13.87
CA THR A 298 -6.75 -5.45 12.46
C THR A 298 -5.50 -4.76 11.97
N SER A 299 -4.53 -5.54 11.54
CA SER A 299 -3.31 -5.07 10.89
C SER A 299 -3.51 -4.84 9.39
N CYS A 300 -2.60 -4.12 8.75
CA CYS A 300 -2.57 -4.01 7.29
C CYS A 300 -2.52 -5.39 6.62
N GLN A 301 -1.76 -6.32 7.20
CA GLN A 301 -1.57 -7.68 6.72
C GLN A 301 -2.86 -8.51 6.76
N ASP A 302 -3.79 -8.23 7.68
CA ASP A 302 -5.04 -8.98 7.78
C ASP A 302 -5.92 -8.81 6.55
N CYS A 303 -5.95 -7.61 5.96
CA CYS A 303 -6.70 -7.35 4.72
C CYS A 303 -5.85 -7.55 3.46
N HIS A 304 -4.61 -7.07 3.45
CA HIS A 304 -3.79 -7.02 2.22
C HIS A 304 -2.92 -8.27 2.01
N MET A 305 -2.73 -9.09 3.05
CA MET A 305 -1.99 -10.35 3.00
C MET A 305 -2.75 -11.47 3.73
N PRO A 306 -3.98 -11.81 3.29
CA PRO A 306 -4.84 -12.74 4.00
C PRO A 306 -4.16 -14.09 4.23
N GLU A 307 -4.56 -14.77 5.30
CA GLU A 307 -4.01 -16.08 5.65
C GLU A 307 -4.33 -17.14 4.58
N ALA A 308 -3.36 -18.01 4.33
CA ALA A 308 -3.54 -19.26 3.60
C ALA A 308 -4.42 -20.21 4.42
N GLN A 309 -5.15 -21.10 3.74
CA GLN A 309 -6.00 -22.06 4.44
C GLN A 309 -5.15 -23.15 5.10
N GLY A 310 -5.06 -23.08 6.43
CA GLY A 310 -4.33 -24.05 7.25
C GLY A 310 -2.82 -24.04 7.01
N SER A 311 -2.19 -25.20 7.17
CA SER A 311 -0.75 -25.33 7.15
C SER A 311 -0.13 -25.39 5.76
N VAL A 312 0.95 -24.65 5.53
CA VAL A 312 1.71 -24.63 4.27
C VAL A 312 3.14 -25.12 4.51
N VAL A 313 3.68 -25.95 3.63
CA VAL A 313 5.12 -26.27 3.59
C VAL A 313 5.83 -25.15 2.83
N LEU A 314 6.74 -24.44 3.49
CA LEU A 314 7.34 -23.20 2.95
C LEU A 314 8.58 -23.41 2.06
N THR A 315 8.99 -24.65 1.80
CA THR A 315 10.16 -24.96 0.97
C THR A 315 9.91 -26.22 0.15
N ALA A 316 10.27 -26.17 -1.13
CA ALA A 316 10.26 -27.32 -2.03
C ALA A 316 11.44 -28.27 -1.80
N ILE A 317 12.46 -27.85 -1.05
CA ILE A 317 13.71 -28.60 -0.90
C ILE A 317 14.05 -28.80 0.58
N GLY A 318 14.42 -30.02 0.95
CA GLY A 318 14.80 -30.39 2.31
C GLY A 318 13.66 -31.07 3.06
N GLN A 319 13.71 -31.04 4.39
CA GLN A 319 12.67 -31.64 5.23
C GLN A 319 11.41 -30.76 5.25
N PRO A 320 10.24 -31.25 4.81
CA PRO A 320 9.02 -30.47 4.78
C PRO A 320 8.53 -30.24 6.22
N VAL A 321 8.44 -28.97 6.61
CA VAL A 321 7.82 -28.57 7.88
C VAL A 321 6.66 -27.65 7.55
N ALA A 322 5.46 -28.11 7.85
CA ALA A 322 4.25 -27.32 7.67
C ALA A 322 4.18 -26.21 8.74
N ARG A 323 3.75 -25.02 8.33
CA ARG A 323 3.66 -23.82 9.17
C ARG A 323 2.28 -23.18 9.01
N GLN A 324 1.78 -22.58 10.08
CA GLN A 324 0.53 -21.82 10.11
C GLN A 324 0.56 -20.77 11.23
N PRO A 325 -0.11 -19.61 11.05
CA PRO A 325 -0.74 -19.15 9.82
C PRO A 325 0.27 -18.57 8.82
N VAL A 326 0.16 -18.92 7.53
CA VAL A 326 1.03 -18.38 6.47
C VAL A 326 0.28 -17.30 5.71
N ARG A 327 0.89 -16.12 5.55
CA ARG A 327 0.26 -14.97 4.89
C ARG A 327 0.51 -15.01 3.38
N ARG A 328 -0.56 -14.81 2.59
CA ARG A 328 -0.48 -14.79 1.12
C ARG A 328 0.09 -13.45 0.64
N HIS A 329 1.14 -13.49 -0.16
CA HIS A 329 1.84 -12.29 -0.67
C HIS A 329 1.09 -11.66 -1.85
N GLU A 330 -0.22 -11.46 -1.69
CA GLU A 330 -1.09 -10.91 -2.74
C GLU A 330 -1.03 -9.39 -2.83
N PHE A 331 -0.88 -8.71 -1.67
CA PHE A 331 -0.81 -7.25 -1.55
C PHE A 331 -1.97 -6.54 -2.25
N THR A 332 -3.18 -7.08 -2.11
CA THR A 332 -4.36 -6.66 -2.85
C THR A 332 -4.74 -5.22 -2.51
N GLY A 333 -4.70 -4.31 -3.48
CA GLY A 333 -5.14 -2.92 -3.36
C GLY A 333 -6.48 -2.67 -4.07
N GLY A 334 -6.65 -1.47 -4.63
CA GLY A 334 -7.84 -1.12 -5.44
C GLY A 334 -7.57 -0.87 -6.93
N ASN A 335 -6.30 -0.92 -7.38
CA ASN A 335 -5.92 -0.44 -8.71
C ASN A 335 -6.05 -1.52 -9.79
N THR A 336 -7.29 -1.92 -10.11
CA THR A 336 -7.53 -2.86 -11.23
C THR A 336 -7.13 -2.30 -12.58
N TYR A 337 -7.10 -0.97 -12.72
CA TYR A 337 -6.66 -0.30 -13.95
C TYR A 337 -5.18 -0.58 -14.25
N LEU A 338 -4.29 -0.33 -13.29
CA LEU A 338 -2.86 -0.65 -13.43
C LEU A 338 -2.64 -2.13 -13.75
N LEU A 339 -3.33 -3.04 -13.06
CA LEU A 339 -3.17 -4.48 -13.32
C LEU A 339 -3.62 -4.86 -14.74
N ARG A 340 -4.69 -4.25 -15.27
CA ARG A 340 -5.12 -4.44 -16.66
C ARG A 340 -4.11 -3.85 -17.66
N LEU A 341 -3.54 -2.70 -17.35
CA LEU A 341 -2.52 -2.06 -18.15
C LEU A 341 -1.26 -2.93 -18.22
N LEU A 342 -0.77 -3.41 -17.08
CA LEU A 342 0.36 -4.34 -16.99
C LEU A 342 0.07 -5.65 -17.74
N LYS A 343 -1.14 -6.21 -17.63
CA LYS A 343 -1.54 -7.39 -18.41
C LYS A 343 -1.47 -7.13 -19.93
N ALA A 344 -2.02 -6.01 -20.39
CA ALA A 344 -2.18 -5.70 -21.81
C ALA A 344 -0.89 -5.25 -22.49
N PHE A 345 -0.01 -4.54 -21.78
CA PHE A 345 1.19 -3.90 -22.34
C PHE A 345 2.48 -4.32 -21.64
N GLY A 346 2.41 -5.31 -20.75
CA GLY A 346 3.51 -5.72 -19.88
C GLY A 346 4.76 -6.20 -20.61
N GLY A 347 4.65 -6.68 -21.85
CA GLY A 347 5.82 -7.05 -22.65
C GLY A 347 6.70 -5.83 -22.97
N GLY A 348 6.09 -4.68 -23.26
CA GLY A 348 6.81 -3.42 -23.49
C GLY A 348 7.28 -2.77 -22.18
N LEU A 349 6.51 -2.91 -21.11
CA LEU A 349 6.82 -2.33 -19.80
C LEU A 349 7.80 -3.19 -18.98
N GLN A 350 8.09 -4.42 -19.41
CA GLN A 350 8.85 -5.42 -18.63
C GLN A 350 8.15 -5.78 -17.31
N ALA A 351 6.83 -5.95 -17.37
CA ALA A 351 6.02 -6.34 -16.22
C ALA A 351 6.49 -7.68 -15.63
N MET A 352 6.37 -7.79 -14.31
CA MET A 352 6.93 -8.88 -13.54
C MET A 352 6.15 -10.18 -13.64
N ASP A 353 4.98 -10.25 -14.25
CA ASP A 353 4.24 -11.51 -14.42
C ASP A 353 3.68 -11.67 -15.84
N GLY A 354 3.13 -12.84 -16.14
CA GLY A 354 2.42 -13.10 -17.38
C GLY A 354 0.93 -12.80 -17.29
N GLU A 355 0.23 -12.92 -18.42
CA GLU A 355 -1.21 -12.65 -18.49
C GLU A 355 -2.07 -13.40 -17.48
N ALA A 356 -1.74 -14.67 -17.18
CA ALA A 356 -2.50 -15.49 -16.25
C ALA A 356 -2.37 -14.99 -14.80
N GLY A 357 -1.16 -14.60 -14.38
CA GLY A 357 -0.90 -14.04 -13.06
C GLY A 357 -1.65 -12.72 -12.85
N PHE A 358 -1.58 -11.82 -13.82
CA PHE A 358 -2.34 -10.56 -13.77
C PHE A 358 -3.85 -10.78 -13.84
N ALA A 359 -4.35 -11.72 -14.66
CA ALA A 359 -5.78 -12.05 -14.69
C ALA A 359 -6.28 -12.51 -13.31
N ALA A 360 -5.51 -13.36 -12.61
CA ALA A 360 -5.83 -13.78 -11.25
C ALA A 360 -5.79 -12.60 -10.25
N ALA A 361 -4.79 -11.72 -10.34
CA ALA A 361 -4.69 -10.53 -9.49
C ALA A 361 -5.85 -9.54 -9.72
N ILE A 362 -6.27 -9.33 -10.99
CA ILE A 362 -7.42 -8.51 -11.35
C ILE A 362 -8.69 -9.09 -10.73
N ALA A 363 -8.93 -10.40 -10.89
CA ALA A 363 -10.11 -11.05 -10.33
C ALA A 363 -10.16 -10.95 -8.80
N ARG A 364 -9.02 -11.19 -8.11
CA ARG A 364 -8.92 -11.00 -6.65
C ARG A 364 -9.20 -9.56 -6.23
N THR A 365 -8.64 -8.59 -6.95
CA THR A 365 -8.83 -7.15 -6.67
C THR A 365 -10.29 -6.73 -6.89
N GLN A 366 -10.95 -7.23 -7.94
CA GLN A 366 -12.38 -6.96 -8.17
C GLN A 366 -13.24 -7.55 -7.05
N ALA A 367 -12.99 -8.80 -6.64
CA ALA A 367 -13.70 -9.43 -5.53
C ALA A 367 -13.50 -8.65 -4.22
N PHE A 368 -12.27 -8.20 -3.94
CA PHE A 368 -11.96 -7.36 -2.78
C PHE A 368 -12.72 -6.03 -2.80
N LEU A 369 -12.73 -5.34 -3.94
CA LEU A 369 -13.47 -4.08 -4.12
C LEU A 369 -14.99 -4.27 -3.92
N GLN A 370 -15.54 -5.37 -4.41
CA GLN A 370 -16.98 -5.65 -4.36
C GLN A 370 -17.46 -6.12 -2.97
N SER A 371 -16.59 -6.70 -2.15
CA SER A 371 -17.01 -7.36 -0.90
C SER A 371 -16.42 -6.78 0.39
N GLN A 372 -15.30 -6.05 0.31
CA GLN A 372 -14.54 -5.62 1.50
C GLN A 372 -14.22 -4.12 1.53
N THR A 373 -14.75 -3.33 0.59
CA THR A 373 -14.44 -1.89 0.51
C THR A 373 -15.52 -1.01 1.14
N ALA A 374 -16.76 -1.09 0.65
CA ALA A 374 -17.86 -0.30 1.19
C ALA A 374 -19.22 -0.99 0.96
N ILE A 375 -20.19 -0.71 1.83
CA ILE A 375 -21.59 -1.12 1.65
C ILE A 375 -22.41 0.13 1.33
N LEU A 376 -23.20 0.05 0.26
CA LEU A 376 -24.15 1.10 -0.14
C LEU A 376 -25.57 0.65 0.19
N THR A 377 -26.32 1.45 0.95
CA THR A 377 -27.75 1.22 1.18
C THR A 377 -28.58 2.43 0.79
N ILE A 378 -29.76 2.18 0.22
CA ILE A 378 -30.74 3.21 -0.13
C ILE A 378 -32.01 2.93 0.67
N ALA A 379 -32.52 3.92 1.39
CA ALA A 379 -33.67 3.76 2.27
C ALA A 379 -34.68 4.91 2.14
N GLY A 380 -35.95 4.58 2.38
CA GLY A 380 -37.05 5.53 2.51
C GLY A 380 -37.30 6.42 1.29
N PRO A 381 -37.42 5.87 0.05
CA PRO A 381 -37.87 6.68 -1.07
C PRO A 381 -39.29 7.20 -0.80
N GLN A 382 -39.44 8.52 -0.82
CA GLN A 382 -40.71 9.22 -0.63
C GLN A 382 -40.90 10.24 -1.74
N ALA A 383 -41.97 10.09 -2.51
CA ALA A 383 -42.40 11.07 -3.49
C ALA A 383 -43.48 11.95 -2.87
N LYS A 384 -43.22 13.25 -2.74
CA LYS A 384 -44.18 14.23 -2.23
C LYS A 384 -43.96 15.58 -2.90
N ASP A 385 -45.06 16.22 -3.32
CA ASP A 385 -45.06 17.57 -3.92
C ASP A 385 -44.05 17.72 -5.08
N GLY A 386 -43.95 16.70 -5.94
CA GLY A 386 -43.03 16.69 -7.08
C GLY A 386 -41.56 16.37 -6.76
N ASN A 387 -41.22 16.13 -5.49
CA ASN A 387 -39.86 15.79 -5.06
C ASN A 387 -39.76 14.31 -4.65
N LEU A 388 -38.69 13.63 -5.08
CA LEU A 388 -38.31 12.31 -4.60
C LEU A 388 -37.16 12.45 -3.60
N THR A 389 -37.42 12.09 -2.34
CA THR A 389 -36.40 12.08 -1.28
C THR A 389 -36.05 10.64 -0.92
N PHE A 390 -34.77 10.32 -0.76
CA PHE A 390 -34.29 9.04 -0.26
C PHE A 390 -32.98 9.26 0.50
N ARG A 391 -32.63 8.33 1.40
CA ARG A 391 -31.36 8.34 2.11
C ARG A 391 -30.41 7.34 1.49
N VAL A 392 -29.20 7.80 1.16
CA VAL A 392 -28.08 6.94 0.79
C VAL A 392 -27.12 6.85 1.97
N THR A 393 -26.76 5.64 2.37
CA THR A 393 -25.73 5.41 3.40
C THR A 393 -24.56 4.65 2.79
N VAL A 394 -23.35 5.18 2.95
CA VAL A 394 -22.10 4.53 2.56
C VAL A 394 -21.36 4.11 3.81
N THR A 395 -21.27 2.81 4.06
CA THR A 395 -20.50 2.25 5.17
C THR A 395 -19.12 1.87 4.66
N ASN A 396 -18.09 2.62 5.05
CA ASN A 396 -16.70 2.27 4.75
C ASN A 396 -16.28 1.04 5.58
N LEU A 397 -15.80 -0.01 4.89
CA LEU A 397 -15.28 -1.23 5.51
C LEU A 397 -13.74 -1.24 5.59
N THR A 398 -13.09 -0.22 5.01
CA THR A 398 -11.63 -0.11 5.04
C THR A 398 -11.14 0.44 6.37
N GLY A 399 -9.95 0.01 6.77
CA GLY A 399 -9.29 0.49 7.98
C GLY A 399 -8.76 1.91 7.89
N HIS A 400 -8.87 2.60 6.75
CA HIS A 400 -8.33 3.93 6.46
C HIS A 400 -9.38 4.77 5.71
N LYS A 401 -9.03 5.91 5.11
CA LYS A 401 -9.99 6.65 4.27
C LYS A 401 -10.35 5.85 3.01
N PHE A 402 -11.53 6.10 2.45
CA PHE A 402 -11.94 5.51 1.17
C PHE A 402 -12.34 6.62 0.19
N PRO A 403 -11.59 6.84 -0.90
CA PRO A 403 -10.26 6.29 -1.18
C PRO A 403 -9.15 6.87 -0.26
N SER A 404 -8.00 6.22 -0.22
CA SER A 404 -6.80 6.65 0.52
C SER A 404 -5.55 6.62 -0.37
N ALA A 405 -4.46 7.19 0.14
CA ALA A 405 -3.15 7.37 -0.48
C ALA A 405 -3.19 8.35 -1.65
N TYR A 406 -2.79 7.91 -2.84
CA TYR A 406 -2.56 8.76 -4.00
C TYR A 406 -3.74 9.74 -4.26
N PRO A 407 -3.50 11.08 -4.26
CA PRO A 407 -4.56 12.08 -4.17
C PRO A 407 -5.47 12.16 -5.40
N SER A 408 -5.10 11.61 -6.56
CA SER A 408 -5.99 11.59 -7.73
C SER A 408 -7.04 10.47 -7.69
N ARG A 409 -7.02 9.61 -6.66
CA ARG A 409 -8.04 8.58 -6.47
C ARG A 409 -9.36 9.23 -6.07
N ARG A 410 -10.44 8.84 -6.74
CA ARG A 410 -11.77 9.41 -6.55
C ARG A 410 -12.80 8.31 -6.28
N ALA A 411 -13.75 8.61 -5.41
CA ALA A 411 -14.99 7.84 -5.27
C ALA A 411 -16.16 8.83 -5.27
N TRP A 412 -17.23 8.49 -5.97
CA TRP A 412 -18.43 9.31 -6.05
C TRP A 412 -19.66 8.41 -6.17
N LEU A 413 -20.84 8.98 -5.95
CA LEU A 413 -22.11 8.31 -6.17
C LEU A 413 -22.63 8.67 -7.55
N HIS A 414 -22.85 7.66 -8.39
CA HIS A 414 -23.64 7.79 -9.60
C HIS A 414 -25.08 7.38 -9.29
N VAL A 415 -25.99 8.35 -9.34
CA VAL A 415 -27.38 8.19 -8.92
C VAL A 415 -28.29 8.34 -10.12
N THR A 416 -29.14 7.35 -10.37
CA THR A 416 -30.14 7.37 -11.44
C THR A 416 -31.53 7.11 -10.87
N VAL A 417 -32.48 7.97 -11.20
CA VAL A 417 -33.92 7.74 -10.96
C VAL A 417 -34.56 7.39 -12.29
N ARG A 418 -35.27 6.26 -12.34
CA ARG A 418 -35.96 5.79 -13.54
C ARG A 418 -37.46 5.80 -13.34
N ASP A 419 -38.20 6.11 -14.39
CA ASP A 419 -39.65 5.99 -14.42
C ASP A 419 -40.10 4.52 -14.56
N ALA A 420 -41.42 4.29 -14.60
CA ALA A 420 -41.99 2.95 -14.73
C ALA A 420 -41.69 2.27 -16.08
N ALA A 421 -41.33 3.04 -17.12
CA ALA A 421 -40.91 2.53 -18.42
C ALA A 421 -39.38 2.27 -18.48
N GLY A 422 -38.65 2.54 -17.39
CA GLY A 422 -37.20 2.40 -17.30
C GLY A 422 -36.41 3.59 -17.86
N GLN A 423 -37.08 4.66 -18.29
CA GLN A 423 -36.44 5.87 -18.80
C GLN A 423 -35.84 6.67 -17.64
N VAL A 424 -34.68 7.29 -17.86
CA VAL A 424 -34.01 8.11 -16.85
C VAL A 424 -34.77 9.41 -16.67
N ALA A 425 -35.34 9.62 -15.48
CA ALA A 425 -36.03 10.84 -15.09
C ALA A 425 -35.09 11.85 -14.40
N PHE A 426 -34.04 11.33 -13.74
CA PHE A 426 -32.99 12.13 -13.12
C PHE A 426 -31.68 11.34 -13.08
N GLU A 427 -30.56 12.03 -13.27
CA GLU A 427 -29.23 11.45 -13.17
C GLU A 427 -28.25 12.47 -12.57
N SER A 428 -27.42 12.00 -11.63
CA SER A 428 -26.38 12.79 -10.99
C SER A 428 -25.10 11.98 -10.88
N GLY A 429 -23.95 12.61 -11.14
CA GLY A 429 -22.65 11.92 -11.13
C GLY A 429 -22.45 10.99 -12.33
N ALA A 430 -23.14 11.22 -13.43
CA ALA A 430 -22.82 10.63 -14.72
C ALA A 430 -21.38 10.99 -15.11
N TYR A 431 -20.77 10.21 -16.00
CA TYR A 431 -19.42 10.46 -16.48
C TYR A 431 -19.31 10.26 -17.99
N THR A 432 -18.37 10.98 -18.62
CA THR A 432 -18.08 10.85 -20.04
C THR A 432 -17.22 9.62 -20.33
N PRO A 433 -17.10 9.17 -21.60
CA PRO A 433 -16.16 8.12 -21.97
C PRO A 433 -14.71 8.40 -21.58
N GLU A 434 -14.33 9.67 -21.47
CA GLU A 434 -13.01 10.13 -21.03
C GLU A 434 -12.84 10.13 -19.51
N GLY A 435 -13.93 9.85 -18.76
CA GLY A 435 -13.93 9.74 -17.31
C GLY A 435 -14.22 11.04 -16.55
N ALA A 436 -14.53 12.14 -17.26
CA ALA A 436 -14.94 13.39 -16.62
C ALA A 436 -16.32 13.23 -15.97
N ILE A 437 -16.50 13.70 -14.73
CA ILE A 437 -17.75 13.58 -14.00
C ILE A 437 -18.60 14.83 -14.25
N HIS A 438 -19.82 14.63 -14.74
CA HIS A 438 -20.74 15.74 -15.00
C HIS A 438 -21.04 16.52 -13.72
N GLY A 439 -20.82 17.83 -13.76
CA GLY A 439 -21.08 18.75 -12.65
C GLY A 439 -20.04 18.72 -11.53
N ASN A 440 -18.85 18.16 -11.78
CA ASN A 440 -17.72 18.26 -10.86
C ASN A 440 -16.80 19.43 -11.22
N ASP A 441 -16.75 20.44 -10.35
CA ASP A 441 -15.96 21.66 -10.56
C ASP A 441 -14.45 21.37 -10.75
N ASN A 442 -13.92 20.32 -10.10
CA ASN A 442 -12.50 19.94 -10.26
C ASN A 442 -12.15 19.43 -11.67
N ASP A 443 -13.11 19.06 -12.51
CA ASP A 443 -12.85 18.68 -13.91
C ASP A 443 -12.92 19.90 -14.85
N ALA A 444 -13.39 21.06 -14.36
CA ALA A 444 -13.49 22.31 -15.12
C ALA A 444 -12.28 23.24 -14.95
N ASP A 445 -11.48 23.04 -13.89
CA ASP A 445 -10.22 23.73 -13.60
C ASP A 445 -9.12 22.67 -13.36
N PRO A 446 -8.58 22.06 -14.44
CA PRO A 446 -7.74 20.87 -14.40
C PRO A 446 -6.27 21.10 -13.97
#